data_AF-A0A0S4VDF2-F1
#
_entry.id   AF-A0A0S4VDF2-F1
#
_cell.length_a   1.000
_cell.length_b   1.000
_cell.length_c   1.000
_cell.angle_alpha   90.00
_cell.angle_beta   90.00
_cell.angle_gamma   90.00
#
_symmetry.space_group_name_H-M   'P 1'
#
loop_
_entity.id
_entity.type
_entity.pdbx_description
1 polymer ?
#
loop_
_entity_poly.entity_id
_entity_poly.type
_entity_poly.pdbx_seq_one_letter_code
_entity_poly.pdbx_strand_id
1 'polypeptide(L)'
;MIDAGFWVPRRQRPPKVHQPRNRRACLGELVQIDGSDHAWFEDRAPACTLLVYVDDATGRLMQLLFVPTESTQAYFASTRAYLERHGKPQAFYSDKAGVFRVNARDNAEGRGYTQFGRALFELNIDILCANTSQAKGRVERMNGVLQDRLVKELRLRRVSSMEAANAYATTFIADFNARFAKVPRSDFDAHRPLRGDEDLARIFCWREWRKVSQNLTLQYAKVMYLLEDRPESRRWIHRYVEVAEYPDGKIELWAGGTALPYTTYDRLAQIDQGAIVDNKRLGHTLAIAAELQAQRDDRRWAGPSRTLVGEPPRPTHPAPQTKRQRQINRLDLERAIHQVGPPPLPSSPATRTTALRRQPKKNQTQHKAHARADI
;
A
#
# COMPACT_ATOMS: atom_id res chain seq x y z
N MET A 1 9.66 30.47 -39.54
CA MET A 1 10.11 29.96 -38.21
C MET A 1 11.42 29.19 -38.31
N ILE A 2 11.55 28.21 -39.21
CA ILE A 2 12.84 27.53 -39.47
C ILE A 2 13.76 28.40 -40.32
N ASP A 3 13.26 28.95 -41.45
CA ASP A 3 14.05 29.81 -42.35
C ASP A 3 14.41 31.18 -41.75
N ALA A 4 13.76 31.56 -40.66
CA ALA A 4 14.05 32.79 -39.92
C ALA A 4 15.03 32.58 -38.74
N GLY A 5 15.62 31.39 -38.59
CA GLY A 5 16.62 31.08 -37.55
C GLY A 5 16.08 30.89 -36.13
N PHE A 6 14.78 31.12 -35.88
CA PHE A 6 14.17 31.02 -34.55
C PHE A 6 13.93 29.59 -34.06
N TRP A 7 14.01 28.59 -34.95
CA TRP A 7 13.82 27.18 -34.57
C TRP A 7 14.96 26.32 -35.11
N VAL A 8 15.84 25.87 -34.21
CA VAL A 8 16.91 24.92 -34.53
C VAL A 8 16.39 23.47 -34.34
N PRO A 9 16.38 22.64 -35.39
CA PRO A 9 16.03 21.23 -35.32
C PRO A 9 16.85 20.52 -34.25
N ARG A 10 16.22 19.62 -33.48
CA ARG A 10 16.88 18.96 -32.32
C ARG A 10 18.20 18.24 -32.68
N ARG A 11 18.32 17.72 -33.90
CA ARG A 11 19.53 17.06 -34.44
C ARG A 11 20.68 18.03 -34.73
N GLN A 12 20.39 19.30 -34.95
CA GLN A 12 21.37 20.35 -35.28
C GLN A 12 21.73 21.21 -34.06
N ARG A 13 21.13 20.93 -32.89
CA ARG A 13 21.50 21.63 -31.66
C ARG A 13 22.87 21.11 -31.21
N PRO A 14 23.83 22.01 -30.89
CA PRO A 14 25.10 21.57 -30.34
C PRO A 14 24.86 20.71 -29.09
N PRO A 15 25.67 19.65 -28.88
CA PRO A 15 25.54 18.79 -27.73
C PRO A 15 25.63 19.65 -26.45
N LYS A 16 24.66 19.48 -25.55
CA LYS A 16 24.69 20.20 -24.28
C LYS A 16 25.85 19.67 -23.45
N VAL A 17 26.85 20.53 -23.21
CA VAL A 17 27.91 20.24 -22.24
C VAL A 17 27.34 20.43 -20.85
N HIS A 18 27.24 19.34 -20.09
CA HIS A 18 26.76 19.37 -18.72
C HIS A 18 27.96 19.53 -17.78
N GLN A 19 28.21 20.75 -17.31
CA GLN A 19 29.26 21.00 -16.33
C GLN A 19 28.87 20.46 -14.95
N PRO A 20 29.82 19.90 -14.18
CA PRO A 20 29.57 19.50 -12.80
C PRO A 20 29.10 20.68 -11.95
N ARG A 21 28.06 20.46 -11.13
CA ARG A 21 27.61 21.44 -10.14
C ARG A 21 28.45 21.35 -8.86
N ASN A 22 28.85 22.51 -8.33
CA ASN A 22 29.43 22.63 -6.99
C ASN A 22 28.46 22.09 -5.93
N ARG A 23 29.02 21.53 -4.85
CA ARG A 23 28.24 21.10 -3.69
C ARG A 23 27.52 22.29 -3.04
N ARG A 24 26.42 22.01 -2.34
CA ARG A 24 25.81 22.96 -1.40
C ARG A 24 26.79 23.36 -0.30
N ALA A 25 26.49 24.48 0.36
CA ALA A 25 27.39 25.08 1.34
C ALA A 25 27.43 24.27 2.64
N CYS A 26 26.26 23.83 3.10
CA CYS A 26 26.03 23.32 4.44
C CYS A 26 25.19 22.04 4.47
N LEU A 27 25.27 21.32 5.60
CA LEU A 27 24.48 20.10 5.85
C LEU A 27 22.99 20.44 5.83
N GLY A 28 22.16 19.60 5.20
CA GLY A 28 20.69 19.77 5.19
C GLY A 28 20.15 20.81 4.20
N GLU A 29 21.02 21.52 3.48
CA GLU A 29 20.61 22.48 2.44
C GLU A 29 19.99 21.73 1.23
N LEU A 30 20.55 20.57 0.88
CA LEU A 30 20.03 19.72 -0.18
C LEU A 30 20.38 18.27 0.11
N VAL A 31 19.37 17.41 0.13
CA VAL A 31 19.55 15.97 0.26
C VAL A 31 19.09 15.28 -1.01
N GLN A 32 19.99 14.54 -1.65
CA GLN A 32 19.67 13.74 -2.83
C GLN A 32 19.01 12.44 -2.40
N ILE A 33 17.86 12.14 -2.99
CA ILE A 33 17.10 10.91 -2.73
C ILE A 33 17.06 10.06 -3.99
N ASP A 34 17.22 8.75 -3.81
CA ASP A 34 17.21 7.79 -4.90
C ASP A 34 16.80 6.39 -4.47
N GLY A 35 16.25 5.64 -5.41
CA GLY A 35 15.99 4.21 -5.28
C GLY A 35 17.01 3.41 -6.09
N SER A 36 17.62 2.41 -5.49
CA SER A 36 18.55 1.50 -6.17
C SER A 36 18.05 0.06 -6.07
N ASP A 37 17.42 -0.40 -7.15
CA ASP A 37 17.09 -1.82 -7.33
C ASP A 37 18.34 -2.65 -7.59
N HIS A 38 18.57 -3.68 -6.78
CA HIS A 38 19.77 -4.51 -6.88
C HIS A 38 19.61 -5.85 -6.15
N ALA A 39 20.44 -6.82 -6.51
CA ALA A 39 20.61 -8.08 -5.77
C ALA A 39 21.45 -7.85 -4.51
N TRP A 40 20.94 -7.02 -3.58
CA TRP A 40 21.65 -6.61 -2.36
C TRP A 40 22.12 -7.76 -1.46
N PHE A 41 21.44 -8.90 -1.56
CA PHE A 41 21.73 -10.11 -0.81
C PHE A 41 22.40 -11.20 -1.66
N GLU A 42 22.80 -10.90 -2.90
CA GLU A 42 23.28 -11.89 -3.87
C GLU A 42 22.27 -13.05 -3.96
N ASP A 43 22.73 -14.29 -3.80
CA ASP A 43 21.86 -15.48 -3.84
C ASP A 43 21.14 -15.78 -2.52
N ARG A 44 21.36 -14.97 -1.47
CA ARG A 44 20.81 -15.23 -0.12
C ARG A 44 19.36 -14.81 0.04
N ALA A 45 18.86 -13.89 -0.81
CA ALA A 45 17.48 -13.44 -0.81
C ALA A 45 17.11 -12.77 -2.16
N PRO A 46 15.80 -12.63 -2.47
CA PRO A 46 15.36 -11.92 -3.66
C PRO A 46 15.91 -10.48 -3.76
N ALA A 47 16.04 -10.00 -4.99
CA ALA A 47 16.37 -8.60 -5.26
C ALA A 47 15.34 -7.66 -4.63
N CYS A 48 15.80 -6.48 -4.23
CA CYS A 48 14.97 -5.46 -3.61
C CYS A 48 15.53 -4.07 -3.91
N THR A 49 14.78 -3.04 -3.54
CA THR A 49 15.20 -1.65 -3.69
C THR A 49 15.78 -1.11 -2.38
N LEU A 50 16.93 -0.45 -2.47
CA LEU A 50 17.46 0.38 -1.38
C LEU A 50 17.11 1.85 -1.64
N LEU A 51 16.38 2.48 -0.73
CA LEU A 51 16.20 3.92 -0.72
C LEU A 51 17.39 4.59 -0.03
N VAL A 52 18.01 5.56 -0.69
CA VAL A 52 19.24 6.22 -0.27
C VAL A 52 19.04 7.72 -0.18
N TYR A 53 19.44 8.31 0.94
CA TYR A 53 19.44 9.75 1.17
C TYR A 53 20.87 10.21 1.39
N VAL A 54 21.36 11.11 0.54
CA VAL A 54 22.74 11.60 0.56
C VAL A 54 22.77 13.11 0.67
N ASP A 55 23.43 13.62 1.71
CA ASP A 55 23.62 15.07 1.84
C ASP A 55 24.59 15.60 0.76
N ASP A 56 24.20 16.69 0.09
CA ASP A 56 24.94 17.22 -1.06
C ASP A 56 26.27 17.88 -0.68
N ALA A 57 26.32 18.54 0.48
CA ALA A 57 27.47 19.30 0.96
C ALA A 57 28.58 18.38 1.47
N THR A 58 28.19 17.40 2.29
CA THR A 58 29.11 16.50 3.00
C THR A 58 29.34 15.20 2.23
N GLY A 59 28.33 14.71 1.50
CA GLY A 59 28.32 13.36 0.94
C GLY A 59 27.98 12.27 1.96
N ARG A 60 27.47 12.65 3.14
CA ARG A 60 27.03 11.71 4.18
C ARG A 60 25.82 10.92 3.71
N LEU A 61 25.79 9.64 4.05
CA LEU A 61 24.58 8.84 4.06
C LEU A 61 23.73 9.31 5.23
N MET A 62 22.53 9.78 4.95
CA MET A 62 21.62 10.31 5.97
C MET A 62 20.55 9.29 6.35
N GLN A 63 20.08 8.51 5.39
CA GLN A 63 19.10 7.45 5.59
C GLN A 63 19.28 6.36 4.53
N LEU A 64 19.10 5.10 4.96
CA LEU A 64 19.03 3.91 4.13
C LEU A 64 17.80 3.11 4.54
N LEU A 65 17.04 2.60 3.56
CA LEU A 65 15.93 1.70 3.83
C LEU A 65 15.78 0.68 2.69
N PHE A 66 15.92 -0.60 3.01
CA PHE A 66 15.63 -1.72 2.12
C PHE A 66 14.11 -1.97 2.10
N VAL A 67 13.55 -1.99 0.90
CA VAL A 67 12.12 -2.20 0.65
C VAL A 67 11.92 -3.14 -0.54
N PRO A 68 10.80 -3.89 -0.61
CA PRO A 68 10.55 -4.81 -1.71
C PRO A 68 10.60 -4.13 -3.08
N THR A 69 9.97 -2.95 -3.18
CA THR A 69 9.91 -2.14 -4.40
C THR A 69 9.85 -0.66 -4.05
N GLU A 70 10.41 0.18 -4.92
CA GLU A 70 10.25 1.64 -4.83
C GLU A 70 8.77 2.06 -4.93
N SER A 71 8.28 2.78 -3.92
CA SER A 71 6.89 3.25 -3.87
C SER A 71 6.75 4.52 -3.03
N THR A 72 5.63 5.25 -3.20
CA THR A 72 5.32 6.41 -2.38
C THR A 72 5.35 6.08 -0.88
N GLN A 73 4.81 4.92 -0.50
CA GLN A 73 4.79 4.49 0.90
C GLN A 73 6.18 4.18 1.44
N ALA A 74 7.04 3.58 0.63
CA ALA A 74 8.44 3.37 1.00
C ALA A 74 9.16 4.72 1.26
N TYR A 75 8.90 5.74 0.42
CA TYR A 75 9.42 7.08 0.65
C TYR A 75 8.81 7.79 1.85
N PHE A 76 7.52 7.57 2.13
CA PHE A 76 6.88 8.04 3.37
C PHE A 76 7.58 7.47 4.61
N ALA A 77 7.79 6.15 4.66
CA ALA A 77 8.48 5.50 5.76
C ALA A 77 9.93 5.99 5.90
N SER A 78 10.68 6.03 4.79
CA SER A 78 12.09 6.44 4.80
C SER A 78 12.25 7.91 5.17
N THR A 79 11.41 8.80 4.63
CA THR A 79 11.44 10.23 4.94
C THR A 79 11.02 10.50 6.37
N ARG A 80 10.00 9.80 6.89
CA ARG A 80 9.62 9.91 8.31
C ARG A 80 10.80 9.59 9.22
N ALA A 81 11.46 8.45 9.01
CA ALA A 81 12.62 8.06 9.80
C ALA A 81 13.80 9.05 9.66
N TYR A 82 14.02 9.60 8.46
CA TYR A 82 14.99 10.67 8.23
C TYR A 82 14.66 11.90 9.10
N LEU A 83 13.40 12.36 9.06
CA LEU A 83 12.98 13.60 9.73
C LEU A 83 13.03 13.45 11.26
N GLU A 84 12.63 12.30 11.78
CA GLU A 84 12.71 12.00 13.21
C GLU A 84 14.16 12.01 13.72
N ARG A 85 15.13 11.64 12.87
CA ARG A 85 16.55 11.60 13.24
C ARG A 85 17.29 12.93 13.04
N HIS A 86 17.01 13.63 11.94
CA HIS A 86 17.82 14.80 11.52
C HIS A 86 17.04 16.12 11.47
N GLY A 87 15.71 16.06 11.57
CA GLY A 87 14.84 17.21 11.28
C GLY A 87 14.61 17.42 9.77
N LYS A 88 13.97 18.54 9.44
CA LYS A 88 13.52 18.90 8.09
C LYS A 88 14.65 19.57 7.31
N PRO A 89 15.10 19.01 6.18
CA PRO A 89 16.05 19.70 5.33
C PRO A 89 15.37 20.90 4.65
N GLN A 90 16.15 21.72 3.95
CA GLN A 90 15.60 22.76 3.09
C GLN A 90 14.96 22.13 1.85
N ALA A 91 15.67 21.21 1.19
CA ALA A 91 15.20 20.60 -0.05
C ALA A 91 15.63 19.14 -0.21
N PHE A 92 14.76 18.35 -0.83
CA PHE A 92 15.11 17.06 -1.43
C PHE A 92 15.38 17.22 -2.93
N TYR A 93 16.35 16.47 -3.44
CA TYR A 93 16.69 16.38 -4.86
C TYR A 93 16.43 14.98 -5.39
N SER A 94 15.45 14.83 -6.27
CA SER A 94 15.03 13.54 -6.82
C SER A 94 15.15 13.52 -8.34
N ASP A 95 14.97 12.34 -8.94
CA ASP A 95 14.70 12.25 -10.37
C ASP A 95 13.22 12.61 -10.67
N LYS A 96 12.79 12.39 -11.92
CA LYS A 96 11.41 12.62 -12.36
C LYS A 96 10.53 11.35 -12.27
N ALA A 97 10.82 10.45 -11.33
CA ALA A 97 9.95 9.30 -11.13
C ALA A 97 8.52 9.74 -10.75
N GLY A 98 7.53 8.90 -11.09
CA GLY A 98 6.11 9.19 -10.87
C GLY A 98 5.71 9.42 -9.40
N VAL A 99 6.56 9.00 -8.45
CA VAL A 99 6.43 9.31 -7.02
C VAL A 99 6.65 10.80 -6.73
N PHE A 100 7.57 11.43 -7.44
CA PHE A 100 8.01 12.82 -7.21
C PHE A 100 7.31 13.83 -8.11
N ARG A 101 6.79 13.38 -9.26
CA ARG A 101 6.14 14.25 -10.23
C ARG A 101 4.94 13.60 -10.87
N VAL A 102 3.85 14.37 -10.97
CA VAL A 102 2.70 14.00 -11.79
C VAL A 102 3.10 14.12 -13.27
N ASN A 103 3.16 12.99 -13.97
CA ASN A 103 3.54 12.93 -15.39
C ASN A 103 2.35 13.14 -16.34
N ALA A 104 1.11 13.04 -15.86
CA ALA A 104 -0.12 13.27 -16.64
C ALA A 104 -0.81 14.58 -16.20
N ARG A 105 -1.11 15.48 -17.15
CA ARG A 105 -1.78 16.76 -16.84
C ARG A 105 -3.22 16.61 -16.33
N ASP A 106 -3.86 15.48 -16.60
CA ASP A 106 -5.24 15.18 -16.23
C ASP A 106 -5.31 14.12 -15.12
N ASN A 107 -4.78 14.45 -13.93
CA ASN A 107 -5.19 13.70 -12.74
C ASN A 107 -6.61 14.14 -12.38
N ALA A 108 -7.52 13.18 -12.14
CA ALA A 108 -8.92 13.42 -11.75
C ALA A 108 -9.09 14.33 -10.51
N GLU A 109 -8.01 14.57 -9.77
CA GLU A 109 -7.96 15.43 -8.59
C GLU A 109 -7.63 16.90 -8.88
N GLY A 110 -7.12 17.25 -10.07
CA GLY A 110 -6.90 18.64 -10.51
C GLY A 110 -5.87 19.46 -9.72
N ARG A 111 -5.15 18.88 -8.76
CA ARG A 111 -4.24 19.62 -7.84
C ARG A 111 -2.76 19.63 -8.22
N GLY A 112 -2.34 18.87 -9.24
CA GLY A 112 -1.02 19.00 -9.86
C GLY A 112 0.20 18.52 -9.04
N TYR A 113 0.03 17.99 -7.82
CA TYR A 113 1.12 17.44 -6.99
C TYR A 113 0.93 15.94 -6.69
N THR A 114 2.04 15.23 -6.43
CA THR A 114 2.00 13.82 -5.99
C THR A 114 1.68 13.72 -4.49
N GLN A 115 1.30 12.54 -4.02
CA GLN A 115 1.11 12.29 -2.58
C GLN A 115 2.38 12.61 -1.77
N PHE A 116 3.56 12.33 -2.34
CA PHE A 116 4.84 12.69 -1.74
C PHE A 116 5.09 14.20 -1.75
N GLY A 117 4.87 14.87 -2.89
CA GLY A 117 4.99 16.33 -2.98
C GLY A 117 4.03 17.06 -2.03
N ARG A 118 2.83 16.54 -1.82
CA ARG A 118 1.88 17.05 -0.81
C ARG A 118 2.48 17.02 0.59
N ALA A 119 2.99 15.86 1.01
CA ALA A 119 3.56 15.68 2.34
C ALA A 119 4.75 16.64 2.57
N LEU A 120 5.63 16.78 1.58
CA LEU A 120 6.76 17.72 1.66
C LEU A 120 6.32 19.18 1.72
N PHE A 121 5.29 19.56 0.95
CA PHE A 121 4.73 20.90 0.99
C PHE A 121 4.16 21.23 2.38
N GLU A 122 3.43 20.30 3.01
CA GLU A 122 2.90 20.47 4.37
C GLU A 122 4.01 20.66 5.41
N LEU A 123 5.15 20.01 5.22
CA LEU A 123 6.34 20.15 6.06
C LEU A 123 7.21 21.38 5.70
N ASN A 124 6.82 22.12 4.66
CA ASN A 124 7.58 23.22 4.09
C ASN A 124 8.99 22.80 3.63
N ILE A 125 9.12 21.64 2.99
CA ILE A 125 10.35 21.10 2.40
C ILE A 125 10.23 21.18 0.87
N ASP A 126 11.23 21.76 0.21
CA ASP A 126 11.21 21.86 -1.25
C ASP A 126 11.56 20.51 -1.90
N ILE A 127 10.94 20.22 -3.05
CA ILE A 127 11.31 19.10 -3.91
C ILE A 127 11.81 19.59 -5.26
N LEU A 128 13.07 19.29 -5.54
CA LEU A 128 13.76 19.66 -6.76
C LEU A 128 13.93 18.42 -7.64
N CYS A 129 13.24 18.37 -8.78
CA CYS A 129 13.38 17.28 -9.73
C CYS A 129 14.51 17.57 -10.75
N ALA A 130 15.42 16.60 -10.93
CA ALA A 130 16.46 16.67 -11.95
C ALA A 130 15.85 16.81 -13.35
N ASN A 131 16.27 17.84 -14.10
CA ASN A 131 15.75 18.05 -15.45
C ASN A 131 16.36 17.10 -16.49
N THR A 132 17.51 16.50 -16.16
CA THR A 132 18.29 15.59 -16.99
C THR A 132 18.98 14.55 -16.11
N SER A 133 19.16 13.31 -16.59
CA SER A 133 19.87 12.25 -15.85
C SER A 133 21.30 12.67 -15.49
N GLN A 134 21.98 13.40 -16.38
CA GLN A 134 23.33 13.93 -16.16
C GLN A 134 23.47 14.85 -14.93
N ALA A 135 22.36 15.36 -14.37
CA ALA A 135 22.39 16.22 -13.18
C ALA A 135 22.43 15.43 -11.86
N LYS A 136 22.25 14.10 -11.89
CA LYS A 136 22.15 13.21 -10.72
C LYS A 136 23.43 12.41 -10.43
N GLY A 137 24.53 12.67 -11.14
CA GLY A 137 25.77 11.88 -11.07
C GLY A 137 26.48 11.79 -9.70
N ARG A 138 25.98 12.39 -8.61
CA ARG A 138 26.54 12.22 -7.26
C ARG A 138 25.88 11.06 -6.52
N VAL A 139 24.55 11.02 -6.44
CA VAL A 139 23.84 9.89 -5.83
C VAL A 139 23.95 8.63 -6.68
N GLU A 140 24.02 8.72 -8.02
CA GLU A 140 24.31 7.56 -8.88
C GLU A 140 25.68 6.94 -8.56
N ARG A 141 26.71 7.76 -8.35
CA ARG A 141 28.02 7.29 -7.89
C ARG A 141 27.96 6.70 -6.49
N MET A 142 27.17 7.28 -5.59
CA MET A 142 26.95 6.71 -4.26
C MET A 142 26.30 5.34 -4.36
N ASN A 143 25.28 5.17 -5.21
CA ASN A 143 24.65 3.87 -5.43
C ASN A 143 25.66 2.83 -5.92
N GLY A 144 26.54 3.18 -6.87
CA GLY A 144 27.61 2.28 -7.29
C GLY A 144 28.57 1.88 -6.15
N VAL A 145 28.94 2.83 -5.29
CA VAL A 145 29.76 2.55 -4.09
C VAL A 145 29.02 1.63 -3.12
N LEU A 146 27.72 1.86 -2.90
CA LEU A 146 26.90 1.02 -2.03
C LEU A 146 26.74 -0.39 -2.61
N GLN A 147 26.40 -0.51 -3.90
CA GLN A 147 26.24 -1.80 -4.58
C GLN A 147 27.52 -2.65 -4.50
N ASP A 148 28.71 -2.03 -4.53
CA ASP A 148 29.96 -2.77 -4.31
C ASP A 148 30.23 -3.09 -2.83
N ARG A 149 30.14 -2.09 -1.95
CA ARG A 149 30.61 -2.23 -0.55
C ARG A 149 29.57 -2.80 0.39
N LEU A 150 28.34 -2.30 0.34
CA LEU A 150 27.28 -2.72 1.25
C LEU A 150 26.91 -4.19 1.05
N VAL A 151 26.92 -4.68 -0.20
CA VAL A 151 26.72 -6.10 -0.50
C VAL A 151 27.77 -6.97 0.21
N LYS A 152 29.05 -6.57 0.16
CA LYS A 152 30.15 -7.26 0.86
C LYS A 152 29.99 -7.20 2.38
N GLU A 153 29.63 -6.05 2.94
CA GLU A 153 29.40 -5.89 4.39
C GLU A 153 28.24 -6.75 4.89
N LEU A 154 27.15 -6.83 4.11
CA LEU A 154 26.01 -7.72 4.40
C LEU A 154 26.44 -9.19 4.33
N ARG A 155 27.28 -9.56 3.36
CA ARG A 155 27.83 -10.93 3.22
C ARG A 155 28.67 -11.33 4.41
N LEU A 156 29.59 -10.47 4.83
CA LEU A 156 30.45 -10.72 6.00
C LEU A 156 29.64 -10.95 7.29
N ARG A 157 28.49 -10.28 7.41
CA ARG A 157 27.56 -10.43 8.56
C ARG A 157 26.50 -11.51 8.36
N ARG A 158 26.52 -12.23 7.24
CA ARG A 158 25.52 -13.25 6.89
C ARG A 158 24.08 -12.74 6.93
N VAL A 159 23.87 -11.47 6.58
CA VAL A 159 22.52 -10.87 6.51
C VAL A 159 21.82 -11.34 5.24
N SER A 160 20.61 -11.89 5.36
CA SER A 160 19.84 -12.45 4.24
C SER A 160 18.37 -12.05 4.26
N SER A 161 18.03 -10.93 4.90
CA SER A 161 16.68 -10.37 4.89
C SER A 161 16.70 -8.85 4.94
N MET A 162 15.68 -8.21 4.38
CA MET A 162 15.51 -6.75 4.44
C MET A 162 15.39 -6.25 5.88
N GLU A 163 14.70 -7.01 6.74
CA GLU A 163 14.57 -6.67 8.16
C GLU A 163 15.92 -6.61 8.86
N ALA A 164 16.75 -7.64 8.71
CA ALA A 164 18.09 -7.68 9.30
C ALA A 164 19.01 -6.62 8.68
N ALA A 165 18.87 -6.33 7.38
CA ALA A 165 19.61 -5.27 6.71
C ALA A 165 19.22 -3.88 7.21
N ASN A 166 17.93 -3.63 7.42
CA ASN A 166 17.40 -2.39 7.98
C ASN A 166 17.86 -2.17 9.43
N ALA A 167 17.91 -3.24 10.23
CA ALA A 167 18.49 -3.19 11.57
C ALA A 167 20.00 -2.83 11.54
N TYR A 168 20.74 -3.36 10.56
CA TYR A 168 22.17 -3.08 10.38
C TYR A 168 22.45 -1.70 9.76
N ALA A 169 21.50 -1.12 9.02
CA ALA A 169 21.71 0.10 8.24
C ALA A 169 22.25 1.28 9.06
N THR A 170 21.78 1.48 10.30
CA THR A 170 22.27 2.56 11.17
C THR A 170 23.76 2.40 11.49
N THR A 171 24.21 1.18 11.79
CA THR A 171 25.62 0.88 12.07
C THR A 171 26.48 1.11 10.83
N PHE A 172 26.03 0.64 9.66
CA PHE A 172 26.74 0.87 8.41
C PHE A 172 26.86 2.36 8.06
N ILE A 173 25.77 3.13 8.20
CA ILE A 173 25.77 4.58 7.96
C ILE A 173 26.80 5.28 8.83
N ALA A 174 26.88 4.94 10.12
CA ALA A 174 27.82 5.54 11.04
C ALA A 174 29.28 5.25 10.63
N ASP A 175 29.62 3.99 10.37
CA ASP A 175 30.96 3.59 9.93
C ASP A 175 31.34 4.22 8.57
N PHE A 176 30.42 4.20 7.61
CA PHE A 176 30.64 4.78 6.29
C PHE A 176 30.90 6.29 6.39
N ASN A 177 30.07 7.01 7.15
CA ASN A 177 30.21 8.45 7.29
C ASN A 177 31.51 8.82 8.01
N ALA A 178 31.94 8.06 9.02
CA ALA A 178 33.21 8.31 9.70
C ALA A 178 34.41 8.24 8.74
N ARG A 179 34.35 7.39 7.72
CA ARG A 179 35.44 7.17 6.75
C ARG A 179 35.38 8.09 5.53
N PHE A 180 34.18 8.44 5.06
CA PHE A 180 34.01 9.03 3.72
C PHE A 180 33.29 10.38 3.69
N ALA A 181 32.72 10.84 4.81
CA ALA A 181 32.10 12.15 4.87
C ALA A 181 33.15 13.25 4.65
N LYS A 182 32.73 14.34 3.99
CA LYS A 182 33.57 15.53 3.81
C LYS A 182 33.10 16.66 4.69
N VAL A 183 34.05 17.50 5.09
CA VAL A 183 33.77 18.76 5.78
C VAL A 183 32.99 19.67 4.81
N PRO A 184 31.81 20.18 5.20
CA PRO A 184 31.05 21.12 4.39
C PRO A 184 31.79 22.47 4.30
N ARG A 185 31.39 23.33 3.36
CA ARG A 185 32.02 24.66 3.19
C ARG A 185 31.63 25.62 4.32
N SER A 186 30.46 25.42 4.91
CA SER A 186 29.98 26.11 6.10
C SER A 186 29.61 25.08 7.15
N ASP A 187 29.92 25.40 8.40
CA ASP A 187 29.59 24.67 9.62
C ASP A 187 28.12 24.78 10.05
N PHE A 188 27.34 25.64 9.40
CA PHE A 188 25.90 25.76 9.62
C PHE A 188 25.18 24.43 9.31
N ASP A 189 24.16 24.10 10.10
CA ASP A 189 23.23 23.01 9.81
C ASP A 189 21.87 23.60 9.41
N ALA A 190 21.47 23.34 8.18
CA ALA A 190 20.25 23.89 7.59
C ALA A 190 18.99 23.08 7.93
N HIS A 191 19.11 22.00 8.71
CA HIS A 191 17.94 21.28 9.21
C HIS A 191 17.11 22.16 10.15
N ARG A 192 15.79 22.08 10.00
CA ARG A 192 14.82 22.72 10.88
C ARG A 192 14.15 21.66 11.76
N PRO A 193 13.89 21.94 13.05
CA PRO A 193 13.18 20.99 13.89
C PRO A 193 11.75 20.76 13.37
N LEU A 194 11.21 19.57 13.68
CA LEU A 194 9.78 19.31 13.54
C LEU A 194 9.02 20.19 14.53
N ARG A 195 7.90 20.75 14.08
CA ARG A 195 7.03 21.54 14.95
C ARG A 195 6.07 20.61 15.69
N GLY A 196 5.64 21.00 16.89
CA GLY A 196 4.72 20.18 17.70
C GLY A 196 3.33 19.99 17.08
N ASP A 197 2.95 20.83 16.12
CA ASP A 197 1.71 20.73 15.33
C ASP A 197 1.85 19.85 14.07
N GLU A 198 3.04 19.35 13.76
CA GLU A 198 3.31 18.50 12.60
C GLU A 198 3.12 17.02 12.92
N ASP A 199 1.90 16.51 12.74
CA ASP A 199 1.62 15.07 12.85
C ASP A 199 2.16 14.30 11.64
N LEU A 200 3.33 13.67 11.80
CA LEU A 200 3.96 12.87 10.75
C LEU A 200 3.11 11.68 10.30
N ALA A 201 2.28 11.08 11.17
CA ALA A 201 1.45 9.96 10.77
C ALA A 201 0.37 10.41 9.78
N ARG A 202 -0.25 11.56 10.05
CA ARG A 202 -1.23 12.21 9.15
C ARG A 202 -0.57 12.78 7.89
N ILE A 203 0.61 13.37 8.00
CA ILE A 203 1.32 13.95 6.86
C ILE A 203 1.81 12.86 5.89
N PHE A 204 2.24 11.71 6.40
CA PHE A 204 2.73 10.58 5.60
C PHE A 204 1.67 9.47 5.40
N CYS A 205 0.40 9.85 5.26
CA CYS A 205 -0.66 8.94 4.82
C CYS A 205 -1.12 9.26 3.39
N TRP A 206 -1.76 8.28 2.74
CA TRP A 206 -2.38 8.47 1.43
C TRP A 206 -3.68 9.26 1.61
N ARG A 207 -3.85 10.41 0.93
CA ARG A 207 -5.05 11.24 1.10
C ARG A 207 -5.75 11.46 -0.24
N GLU A 208 -7.05 11.21 -0.27
CA GLU A 208 -7.91 11.48 -1.42
C GLU A 208 -9.16 12.22 -0.99
N TRP A 209 -9.64 13.15 -1.82
CA TRP A 209 -10.84 13.93 -1.51
C TRP A 209 -12.03 13.25 -2.17
N ARG A 210 -13.10 13.05 -1.38
CA ARG A 210 -14.33 12.41 -1.83
C ARG A 210 -15.54 13.25 -1.45
N LYS A 211 -16.45 13.42 -2.41
CA LYS A 211 -17.70 14.14 -2.20
C LYS A 211 -18.66 13.25 -1.40
N VAL A 212 -19.23 13.80 -0.34
CA VAL A 212 -20.29 13.16 0.44
C VAL A 212 -21.62 13.28 -0.30
N SER A 213 -22.35 12.17 -0.41
CA SER A 213 -23.67 12.13 -1.03
C SER A 213 -24.75 12.78 -0.15
N GLN A 214 -25.96 12.94 -0.68
CA GLN A 214 -27.13 13.38 0.10
C GLN A 214 -27.43 12.41 1.26
N ASN A 215 -27.10 11.13 1.09
CA ASN A 215 -27.40 10.07 2.05
C ASN A 215 -26.22 9.82 3.02
N LEU A 216 -25.33 10.80 3.22
CA LEU A 216 -24.17 10.68 4.11
C LEU A 216 -23.22 9.52 3.76
N THR A 217 -23.12 9.20 2.48
CA THR A 217 -22.22 8.14 2.00
C THR A 217 -21.14 8.67 1.08
N LEU A 218 -19.99 8.00 1.07
CA LEU A 218 -18.95 8.18 0.08
C LEU A 218 -18.37 6.82 -0.34
N GLN A 219 -17.75 6.77 -1.51
CA GLN A 219 -17.09 5.57 -2.01
C GLN A 219 -15.59 5.78 -2.10
N TYR A 220 -14.84 4.81 -1.57
CA TYR A 220 -13.40 4.78 -1.63
C TYR A 220 -12.92 3.34 -1.78
N ALA A 221 -12.02 3.09 -2.74
CA ALA A 221 -11.50 1.74 -3.04
C ALA A 221 -12.61 0.65 -3.16
N LYS A 222 -13.72 0.97 -3.85
CA LYS A 222 -14.93 0.13 -3.99
C LYS A 222 -15.67 -0.25 -2.69
N VAL A 223 -15.25 0.28 -1.54
CA VAL A 223 -15.97 0.19 -0.27
C VAL A 223 -16.84 1.44 -0.12
N MET A 224 -18.07 1.25 0.35
CA MET A 224 -18.96 2.35 0.69
C MET A 224 -18.79 2.69 2.17
N TYR A 225 -18.55 3.94 2.47
CA TYR A 225 -18.42 4.46 3.82
C TYR A 225 -19.68 5.26 4.14
N LEU A 226 -20.34 4.89 5.23
CA LEU A 226 -21.55 5.53 5.73
C LEU A 226 -21.16 6.37 6.94
N LEU A 227 -21.19 7.69 6.79
CA LEU A 227 -20.98 8.58 7.93
C LEU A 227 -22.16 8.42 8.89
N GLU A 228 -21.87 8.44 10.19
CA GLU A 228 -22.95 8.45 11.17
C GLU A 228 -23.80 9.72 11.03
N ASP A 229 -25.11 9.57 11.20
CA ASP A 229 -26.07 10.65 11.08
C ASP A 229 -26.00 11.60 12.28
N ARG A 230 -25.03 12.51 12.25
CA ARG A 230 -24.81 13.55 13.25
C ARG A 230 -24.92 14.94 12.63
N PRO A 231 -25.30 15.99 13.39
CA PRO A 231 -25.34 17.36 12.88
C PRO A 231 -24.02 17.82 12.23
N GLU A 232 -22.89 17.34 12.76
CA GLU A 232 -21.55 17.59 12.22
C GLU A 232 -21.35 16.94 10.85
N SER A 233 -21.72 15.66 10.70
CA SER A 233 -21.67 14.92 9.42
C SER A 233 -22.59 15.53 8.35
N ARG A 234 -23.81 15.94 8.74
CA ARG A 234 -24.81 16.56 7.83
C ARG A 234 -24.31 17.84 7.15
N ARG A 235 -23.45 18.61 7.83
CA ARG A 235 -22.85 19.83 7.25
C ARG A 235 -21.94 19.54 6.04
N TRP A 236 -21.50 18.30 5.89
CA TRP A 236 -20.61 17.87 4.81
C TRP A 236 -21.34 17.28 3.61
N ILE A 237 -22.68 17.20 3.62
CA ILE A 237 -23.47 16.78 2.46
C ILE A 237 -23.11 17.63 1.25
N HIS A 238 -22.84 16.96 0.12
CA HIS A 238 -22.37 17.56 -1.13
C HIS A 238 -21.05 18.33 -1.07
N ARG A 239 -20.33 18.24 0.06
CA ARG A 239 -18.97 18.79 0.22
C ARG A 239 -17.94 17.66 0.09
N TYR A 240 -16.70 18.05 -0.09
CA TYR A 240 -15.58 17.12 -0.11
C TYR A 240 -15.04 16.93 1.30
N VAL A 241 -14.89 15.67 1.68
CA VAL A 241 -14.14 15.24 2.85
C VAL A 241 -12.89 14.52 2.40
N GLU A 242 -11.92 14.47 3.28
CA GLU A 242 -10.65 13.81 3.06
C GLU A 242 -10.73 12.36 3.54
N VAL A 243 -10.30 11.44 2.70
CA VAL A 243 -10.09 10.03 3.04
C VAL A 243 -8.60 9.85 3.26
N ALA A 244 -8.19 9.59 4.50
CA ALA A 244 -6.81 9.29 4.87
C ALA A 244 -6.66 7.77 5.02
N GLU A 245 -5.78 7.15 4.22
CA GLU A 245 -5.39 5.74 4.31
C GLU A 245 -3.95 5.66 4.83
N TYR A 246 -3.79 5.10 6.03
CA TYR A 246 -2.52 4.96 6.73
C TYR A 246 -1.73 3.74 6.26
N PRO A 247 -0.41 3.67 6.53
CA PRO A 247 0.45 2.58 6.05
C PRO A 247 0.05 1.18 6.52
N ASP A 248 -0.64 1.08 7.66
CA ASP A 248 -1.20 -0.14 8.25
C ASP A 248 -2.55 -0.55 7.62
N GLY A 249 -3.08 0.25 6.69
CA GLY A 249 -4.39 0.04 6.06
C GLY A 249 -5.56 0.63 6.84
N LYS A 250 -5.33 1.28 7.98
CA LYS A 250 -6.38 2.02 8.69
C LYS A 250 -6.86 3.17 7.80
N ILE A 251 -8.17 3.39 7.78
CA ILE A 251 -8.79 4.50 7.04
C ILE A 251 -9.47 5.43 8.04
N GLU A 252 -9.36 6.73 7.80
CA GLU A 252 -10.08 7.76 8.54
C GLU A 252 -10.69 8.77 7.58
N LEU A 253 -11.87 9.28 7.94
CA LEU A 253 -12.58 10.29 7.16
C LEU A 253 -12.47 11.62 7.89
N TRP A 254 -11.79 12.59 7.30
CA TRP A 254 -11.50 13.88 7.92
C TRP A 254 -12.29 15.00 7.27
N ALA A 255 -12.90 15.83 8.12
CA ALA A 255 -13.64 16.99 7.67
C ALA A 255 -13.48 18.14 8.68
N GLY A 256 -13.07 19.31 8.19
CA GLY A 256 -12.86 20.50 9.04
C GLY A 256 -11.84 20.29 10.16
N GLY A 257 -10.83 19.44 9.95
CA GLY A 257 -9.80 19.13 10.96
C GLY A 257 -10.24 18.14 12.03
N THR A 258 -11.39 17.47 11.89
CA THR A 258 -11.86 16.43 12.82
C THR A 258 -12.15 15.12 12.06
N ALA A 259 -11.88 13.98 12.71
CA ALA A 259 -12.26 12.67 12.17
C ALA A 259 -13.76 12.43 12.36
N LEU A 260 -14.45 12.06 11.29
CA LEU A 260 -15.86 11.72 11.29
C LEU A 260 -16.05 10.22 11.58
N PRO A 261 -16.98 9.85 12.47
CA PRO A 261 -17.32 8.46 12.69
C PRO A 261 -18.07 7.90 11.49
N TYR A 262 -17.78 6.63 11.16
CA TYR A 262 -18.35 5.97 10.01
C TYR A 262 -18.48 4.46 10.23
N THR A 263 -19.33 3.84 9.44
CA THR A 263 -19.39 2.38 9.27
C THR A 263 -19.10 2.02 7.82
N THR A 264 -18.51 0.85 7.58
CA THR A 264 -18.23 0.36 6.24
C THR A 264 -19.31 -0.59 5.75
N TYR A 265 -19.83 -0.33 4.56
CA TYR A 265 -20.61 -1.28 3.79
C TYR A 265 -19.76 -1.85 2.66
N ASP A 266 -19.05 -2.93 2.98
CA ASP A 266 -18.17 -3.63 2.06
C ASP A 266 -18.94 -4.71 1.29
N ARG A 267 -19.31 -4.41 0.04
CA ARG A 267 -19.94 -5.40 -0.85
C ARG A 267 -18.95 -6.44 -1.39
N LEU A 268 -17.64 -6.22 -1.22
CA LEU A 268 -16.51 -7.08 -1.62
C LEU A 268 -15.85 -7.77 -0.41
N ALA A 269 -16.52 -7.83 0.74
CA ALA A 269 -16.01 -8.59 1.87
C ALA A 269 -15.85 -10.06 1.48
N GLN A 270 -14.63 -10.58 1.64
CA GLN A 270 -14.41 -12.03 1.67
C GLN A 270 -14.91 -12.51 3.03
N ILE A 271 -15.87 -13.43 3.00
CA ILE A 271 -16.41 -14.02 4.22
C ILE A 271 -15.32 -14.92 4.78
N ASP A 272 -14.71 -14.53 5.91
CA ASP A 272 -13.87 -15.43 6.69
C ASP A 272 -14.74 -16.60 7.16
N GLN A 273 -14.46 -17.79 6.66
CA GLN A 273 -15.29 -18.97 6.91
C GLN A 273 -15.13 -19.50 8.34
N GLY A 274 -14.21 -18.93 9.13
CA GLY A 274 -13.94 -19.36 10.51
C GLY A 274 -13.49 -20.82 10.59
N ALA A 275 -13.38 -21.36 11.81
CA ALA A 275 -13.18 -22.79 11.98
C ALA A 275 -14.42 -23.54 11.48
N ILE A 276 -14.25 -24.40 10.47
CA ILE A 276 -15.33 -25.24 9.93
C ILE A 276 -15.83 -26.14 11.08
N VAL A 277 -16.97 -25.78 11.66
CA VAL A 277 -17.69 -26.64 12.60
C VAL A 277 -18.35 -27.75 11.77
N ASP A 278 -18.13 -29.00 12.15
CA ASP A 278 -18.56 -30.17 11.38
C ASP A 278 -20.09 -30.21 11.29
N ASN A 279 -20.62 -29.67 10.19
CA ASN A 279 -22.04 -29.57 9.92
C ASN A 279 -22.32 -30.12 8.53
N LYS A 280 -23.20 -31.14 8.49
CA LYS A 280 -23.54 -31.98 7.32
C LYS A 280 -23.87 -31.23 6.03
N ARG A 281 -24.26 -29.94 6.10
CA ARG A 281 -24.62 -29.14 4.92
C ARG A 281 -23.85 -27.83 4.80
N LEU A 282 -23.35 -27.29 5.90
CA LEU A 282 -22.69 -25.98 5.92
C LEU A 282 -21.37 -26.01 5.13
N GLY A 283 -20.56 -27.06 5.29
CA GLY A 283 -19.27 -27.17 4.58
C GLY A 283 -19.42 -27.20 3.06
N HIS A 284 -20.46 -27.86 2.54
CA HIS A 284 -20.74 -27.91 1.11
C HIS A 284 -21.20 -26.54 0.56
N THR A 285 -22.08 -25.84 1.27
CA THR A 285 -22.51 -24.49 0.87
C THR A 285 -21.35 -23.48 0.94
N LEU A 286 -20.46 -23.60 1.94
CA LEU A 286 -19.26 -22.79 2.05
C LEU A 286 -18.25 -23.05 0.92
N ALA A 287 -18.12 -24.31 0.48
CA ALA A 287 -17.29 -24.66 -0.67
C ALA A 287 -17.84 -24.05 -1.98
N ILE A 288 -19.16 -24.07 -2.20
CA ILE A 288 -19.80 -23.40 -3.34
C ILE A 288 -19.57 -21.88 -3.27
N ALA A 289 -19.69 -21.29 -2.08
CA ALA A 289 -19.44 -19.86 -1.88
C ALA A 289 -17.97 -19.49 -2.15
N ALA A 290 -17.01 -20.34 -1.77
CA ALA A 290 -15.59 -20.15 -2.04
C ALA A 290 -15.28 -20.19 -3.55
N GLU A 291 -15.86 -21.15 -4.27
CA GLU A 291 -15.69 -21.26 -5.74
C GLU A 291 -16.25 -20.02 -6.46
N LEU A 292 -17.42 -19.53 -6.03
CA LEU A 292 -17.98 -18.29 -6.57
C LEU A 292 -17.16 -17.04 -6.21
N GLN A 293 -16.55 -17.01 -5.03
CA GLN A 293 -15.61 -15.94 -4.65
C GLN A 293 -14.35 -15.98 -5.52
N ALA A 294 -13.82 -17.17 -5.86
CA ALA A 294 -12.64 -17.29 -6.74
C ALA A 294 -12.89 -16.76 -8.16
N GLN A 295 -14.13 -16.86 -8.66
CA GLN A 295 -14.54 -16.36 -9.98
C GLN A 295 -14.78 -14.84 -10.01
N ARG A 296 -14.68 -14.16 -8.87
CA ARG A 296 -15.01 -12.74 -8.70
C ARG A 296 -13.78 -11.85 -8.78
N ASP A 297 -13.89 -10.75 -9.51
CA ASP A 297 -12.87 -9.70 -9.52
C ASP A 297 -12.94 -8.87 -8.24
N ASP A 298 -12.12 -9.25 -7.26
CA ASP A 298 -12.02 -8.61 -5.94
C ASP A 298 -11.03 -7.43 -5.88
N ARG A 299 -10.50 -6.99 -7.04
CA ARG A 299 -9.59 -5.84 -7.08
C ARG A 299 -10.31 -4.58 -6.61
N ARG A 300 -9.96 -4.08 -5.43
CA ARG A 300 -10.54 -2.85 -4.84
C ARG A 300 -10.13 -1.58 -5.59
N TRP A 301 -8.90 -1.55 -6.10
CA TRP A 301 -8.35 -0.45 -6.89
C TRP A 301 -7.17 -1.00 -7.73
N ALA A 302 -6.63 -0.19 -8.64
CA ALA A 302 -5.50 -0.55 -9.50
C ALA A 302 -4.38 0.49 -9.38
N GLY A 303 -3.14 0.02 -9.25
CA GLY A 303 -1.95 0.88 -9.18
C GLY A 303 -0.89 0.40 -8.16
N PRO A 304 0.09 1.27 -7.84
CA PRO A 304 1.22 0.93 -6.96
C PRO A 304 0.80 0.83 -5.50
N SER A 305 1.26 -0.19 -4.78
CA SER A 305 0.79 -0.50 -3.41
C SER A 305 0.66 0.76 -2.53
N ARG A 306 -0.50 0.86 -1.87
CA ARG A 306 -0.85 1.98 -0.98
C ARG A 306 -0.56 1.69 0.48
N THR A 307 -0.08 0.48 0.82
CA THR A 307 0.26 0.08 2.18
C THR A 307 1.67 -0.52 2.23
N LEU A 308 2.26 -0.54 3.43
CA LEU A 308 3.59 -1.15 3.65
C LEU A 308 3.53 -2.65 3.96
N VAL A 309 2.34 -3.26 3.88
CA VAL A 309 2.07 -4.66 4.28
C VAL A 309 2.67 -5.68 3.28
N GLY A 310 3.56 -5.25 2.39
CA GLY A 310 4.21 -6.15 1.42
C GLY A 310 3.27 -6.71 0.37
N GLU A 311 2.05 -6.18 0.23
CA GLU A 311 1.15 -6.57 -0.85
C GLU A 311 1.79 -6.20 -2.20
N PRO A 312 1.83 -7.13 -3.17
CA PRO A 312 2.31 -6.80 -4.50
C PRO A 312 1.43 -5.72 -5.14
N PRO A 313 1.97 -4.89 -6.06
CA PRO A 313 1.18 -3.94 -6.83
C PRO A 313 -0.04 -4.63 -7.43
N ARG A 314 -1.23 -4.06 -7.23
CA ARG A 314 -2.46 -4.70 -7.69
C ARG A 314 -2.56 -4.58 -9.22
N PRO A 315 -2.81 -5.69 -9.94
CA PRO A 315 -2.76 -5.72 -11.40
C PRO A 315 -3.82 -4.80 -12.01
N THR A 316 -3.42 -4.07 -13.06
CA THR A 316 -4.29 -3.16 -13.81
C THR A 316 -5.39 -3.90 -14.57
N HIS A 317 -5.13 -5.13 -15.01
CA HIS A 317 -6.08 -5.98 -15.71
C HIS A 317 -6.68 -7.05 -14.79
N PRO A 318 -7.97 -7.39 -14.96
CA PRO A 318 -8.58 -8.49 -14.24
C PRO A 318 -7.90 -9.81 -14.62
N ALA A 319 -7.85 -10.76 -13.70
CA ALA A 319 -7.33 -12.08 -14.05
C ALA A 319 -8.24 -12.72 -15.13
N PRO A 320 -7.69 -13.48 -16.09
CA PRO A 320 -8.37 -13.92 -17.31
C PRO A 320 -9.65 -14.76 -17.13
N GLN A 321 -10.06 -15.08 -15.90
CA GLN A 321 -11.26 -15.86 -15.58
C GLN A 321 -12.15 -15.21 -14.50
N THR A 322 -11.82 -13.98 -14.07
CA THR A 322 -12.61 -13.25 -13.07
C THR A 322 -13.68 -12.38 -13.71
N LYS A 323 -14.84 -12.27 -13.05
CA LYS A 323 -15.97 -11.43 -13.48
C LYS A 323 -16.26 -10.35 -12.46
N ARG A 324 -16.82 -9.21 -12.89
CA ARG A 324 -17.33 -8.20 -11.94
C ARG A 324 -18.50 -8.80 -11.15
N GLN A 325 -18.69 -8.38 -9.90
CA GLN A 325 -19.80 -8.86 -9.05
C GLN A 325 -21.18 -8.82 -9.74
N ARG A 326 -21.44 -7.81 -10.57
CA ARG A 326 -22.72 -7.66 -11.29
C ARG A 326 -22.88 -8.60 -12.49
N GLN A 327 -21.81 -9.23 -12.93
CA GLN A 327 -21.77 -10.15 -14.08
C GLN A 327 -21.83 -11.62 -13.65
N ILE A 328 -21.64 -11.92 -12.36
CA ILE A 328 -21.86 -13.25 -11.80
C ILE A 328 -23.36 -13.52 -11.87
N ASN A 329 -23.73 -14.57 -12.59
CA ASN A 329 -25.12 -14.91 -12.83
C ASN A 329 -25.45 -16.35 -12.39
N ARG A 330 -26.69 -16.77 -12.59
CA ARG A 330 -27.18 -18.09 -12.18
C ARG A 330 -26.38 -19.26 -12.79
N LEU A 331 -25.91 -19.13 -14.02
CA LEU A 331 -25.12 -20.18 -14.70
C LEU A 331 -23.75 -20.36 -14.04
N ASP A 332 -23.22 -19.32 -13.41
CA ASP A 332 -21.96 -19.40 -12.67
C ASP A 332 -22.15 -20.13 -11.34
N LEU A 333 -23.28 -19.91 -10.66
CA LEU A 333 -23.69 -20.67 -9.48
C LEU A 333 -23.89 -22.16 -9.80
N GLU A 334 -24.58 -22.47 -10.91
CA GLU A 334 -24.80 -23.85 -11.34
C GLU A 334 -23.46 -24.54 -11.68
N ARG A 335 -22.53 -23.85 -12.34
CA ARG A 335 -21.17 -24.38 -12.57
C ARG A 335 -20.39 -24.62 -11.28
N ALA A 336 -20.45 -23.70 -10.31
CA ALA A 336 -19.80 -23.87 -9.03
C ALA A 336 -20.36 -25.07 -8.24
N ILE A 337 -21.70 -25.27 -8.27
CA ILE A 337 -22.34 -26.45 -7.67
C ILE A 337 -21.83 -27.74 -8.34
N HIS A 338 -21.72 -27.76 -9.67
CA HIS A 338 -21.20 -28.91 -10.40
C HIS A 338 -19.72 -29.20 -10.11
N GLN A 339 -18.89 -28.17 -9.96
CA GLN A 339 -17.47 -28.32 -9.64
C GLN A 339 -17.22 -28.81 -8.21
N VAL A 340 -17.99 -28.33 -7.23
CA VAL A 340 -17.86 -28.77 -5.83
C VAL A 340 -18.37 -30.21 -5.65
N GLY A 341 -19.24 -30.69 -6.54
CA GLY A 341 -19.81 -32.03 -6.47
C GLY A 341 -20.86 -32.17 -5.37
N PRO A 342 -21.60 -33.29 -5.31
CA PRO A 342 -22.66 -33.48 -4.32
C PRO A 342 -22.11 -33.49 -2.88
N PRO A 343 -22.92 -33.05 -1.88
CA PRO A 343 -22.49 -33.10 -0.49
C PRO A 343 -22.15 -34.53 -0.07
N PRO A 344 -21.12 -34.73 0.77
CA PRO A 344 -20.77 -36.07 1.25
C PRO A 344 -22.00 -36.70 1.92
N LEU A 345 -22.30 -37.94 1.51
CA LEU A 345 -23.37 -38.73 2.12
C LEU A 345 -23.08 -38.85 3.63
N PRO A 346 -24.08 -38.67 4.50
CA PRO A 346 -23.86 -38.80 5.93
C PRO A 346 -23.27 -40.18 6.22
N SER A 347 -22.07 -40.22 6.80
CA SER A 347 -21.51 -41.45 7.36
C SER A 347 -22.51 -41.95 8.40
N SER A 348 -23.19 -43.04 8.06
CA SER A 348 -23.97 -43.78 9.05
C SER A 348 -22.96 -44.30 10.08
N PRO A 349 -23.15 -44.05 11.39
CA PRO A 349 -22.31 -44.71 12.37
C PRO A 349 -22.49 -46.20 12.17
N ALA A 350 -21.40 -46.90 11.84
CA ALA A 350 -21.39 -48.33 11.67
C ALA A 350 -21.60 -48.99 13.04
N THR A 351 -22.85 -49.09 13.49
CA THR A 351 -23.19 -49.90 14.66
C THR A 351 -23.18 -51.37 14.23
N ARG A 352 -22.03 -52.05 14.41
CA ARG A 352 -21.98 -53.51 14.42
C ARG A 352 -22.58 -54.02 15.73
N THR A 353 -23.73 -54.68 15.59
CA THR A 353 -24.18 -55.90 16.27
C THR A 353 -24.06 -56.01 17.80
N THR A 354 -25.20 -56.10 18.50
CA THR A 354 -25.66 -57.30 19.26
C THR A 354 -26.87 -56.94 20.14
N ALA A 355 -28.06 -57.44 19.80
CA ALA A 355 -29.09 -57.79 20.79
C ALA A 355 -30.26 -58.55 20.12
N LEU A 356 -30.39 -59.80 20.57
CA LEU A 356 -31.46 -60.78 20.37
C LEU A 356 -32.87 -60.25 20.00
N ARG A 357 -33.41 -60.87 18.95
CA ARG A 357 -34.82 -60.86 18.54
C ARG A 357 -35.70 -61.45 19.65
N ARG A 358 -36.52 -60.63 20.33
CA ARG A 358 -37.71 -61.09 21.06
C ARG A 358 -38.96 -60.74 20.25
N GLN A 359 -39.79 -61.73 19.97
CA GLN A 359 -41.07 -61.55 19.28
C GLN A 359 -42.08 -60.79 20.15
N PRO A 360 -42.95 -59.95 19.56
CA PRO A 360 -43.97 -59.22 20.30
C PRO A 360 -45.14 -60.13 20.69
N LYS A 361 -45.53 -60.10 21.97
CA LYS A 361 -46.78 -60.67 22.47
C LYS A 361 -47.96 -59.83 21.97
N LYS A 362 -48.97 -60.49 21.38
CA LYS A 362 -50.32 -59.94 21.16
C LYS A 362 -50.97 -59.64 22.51
N ASN A 363 -51.56 -58.46 22.66
CA ASN A 363 -52.67 -58.24 23.59
C ASN A 363 -53.72 -57.35 22.92
N GLN A 364 -54.94 -57.91 22.87
CA GLN A 364 -56.19 -57.25 22.51
C GLN A 364 -56.67 -56.36 23.65
N THR A 365 -57.27 -55.20 23.34
CA THR A 365 -58.47 -54.65 24.02
C THR A 365 -58.92 -53.39 23.26
N GLN A 366 -60.03 -53.45 22.52
CA GLN A 366 -61.42 -53.05 22.85
C GLN A 366 -61.74 -51.58 22.58
N HIS A 367 -62.46 -51.37 21.47
CA HIS A 367 -63.22 -50.16 21.17
C HIS A 367 -64.40 -50.00 22.13
N LYS A 368 -64.65 -48.76 22.59
CA LYS A 368 -65.96 -48.31 23.06
C LYS A 368 -66.40 -47.09 22.25
N ALA A 369 -67.69 -47.05 21.94
CA ALA A 369 -68.34 -46.14 21.03
C ALA A 369 -69.30 -45.17 21.75
N HIS A 370 -69.56 -44.04 21.07
CA HIS A 370 -70.67 -43.06 21.22
C HIS A 370 -70.71 -42.21 22.51
N ALA A 371 -71.22 -40.97 22.53
CA ALA A 371 -72.35 -40.40 21.79
C ALA A 371 -72.25 -38.86 21.61
N ARG A 372 -73.07 -38.36 20.68
CA ARG A 372 -73.51 -36.96 20.51
C ARG A 372 -74.34 -36.49 21.71
N ALA A 373 -74.33 -35.19 22.00
CA ALA A 373 -75.53 -34.41 22.34
C ALA A 373 -75.22 -32.90 22.24
N ASP A 374 -76.26 -32.14 21.92
CA ASP A 374 -76.30 -30.73 21.56
C ASP A 374 -76.03 -29.74 22.71
N ILE A 375 -75.52 -28.55 22.38
CA ILE A 375 -76.22 -27.24 22.37
C ILE A 375 -75.28 -26.20 21.72
#